data_AF-A0A1X9ZI05-F1
#
_entry.id   AF-A0A1X9ZI05-F1
#
_cell.length_a   1.000
_cell.length_b   1.000
_cell.length_c   1.000
_cell.angle_alpha   90.00
_cell.angle_beta   90.00
_cell.angle_gamma   90.00
#
_symmetry.space_group_name_H-M   'P 1'
#
loop_
_entity.id
_entity.type
_entity.pdbx_description
1 polymer ?
#
loop_
_entity_poly.entity_id
_entity_poly.type
_entity_poly.pdbx_seq_one_letter_code
_entity_poly.pdbx_strand_id
1 'polypeptide(L)'
;MNIQFNTNILETNVINLAVVIGVVISFVGDALRSLLENRQQLILANLSEADKRAHKAQEKLVEAKSQFEAAKLKAEEIAKQGIITLTKDKDNSKIQTEEMIQRLDNLKKETLLSQQQKVLKLLSKKVIQSSLAQVREKLQNRIDSKFQTSINNFYIALLRNYSF
;
A
#
# COMPACT_ATOMS: atom_id res chain seq x y z
N MET A 1 -76.41 87.50 -37.00
CA MET A 1 -75.05 87.06 -37.36
C MET A 1 -74.90 85.65 -36.83
N ASN A 2 -75.12 84.63 -37.67
CA ASN A 2 -74.92 83.23 -37.28
C ASN A 2 -73.59 82.76 -37.85
N ILE A 3 -72.63 82.46 -36.98
CA ILE A 3 -71.35 81.86 -37.34
C ILE A 3 -71.60 80.36 -37.38
N GLN A 4 -71.65 79.78 -38.57
CA GLN A 4 -71.83 78.35 -38.78
C GLN A 4 -70.45 77.69 -38.78
N PHE A 5 -70.12 76.99 -37.68
CA PHE A 5 -68.87 76.22 -37.59
C PHE A 5 -68.95 74.99 -38.49
N ASN A 6 -68.00 74.86 -39.42
CA ASN A 6 -67.90 73.70 -40.31
C ASN A 6 -67.17 72.55 -39.59
N THR A 7 -67.93 71.62 -39.00
CA THR A 7 -67.43 70.47 -38.22
C THR A 7 -66.80 69.36 -39.08
N ASN A 8 -66.84 69.47 -40.40
CA ASN A 8 -66.46 68.39 -41.32
C ASN A 8 -64.99 67.93 -41.19
N ILE A 9 -64.08 68.85 -40.84
CA ILE A 9 -62.66 68.52 -40.61
C ILE A 9 -62.43 67.87 -39.24
N LEU A 10 -63.15 68.32 -38.20
CA LEU A 10 -63.04 67.77 -36.84
C LEU A 10 -63.74 66.42 -36.70
N GLU A 11 -64.83 66.20 -37.41
CA GLU A 11 -65.62 64.97 -37.27
C GLU A 11 -64.96 63.83 -38.04
N THR A 12 -64.64 64.01 -39.33
CA THR A 12 -64.15 62.90 -40.16
C THR A 12 -62.68 62.50 -39.88
N ASN A 13 -61.78 63.47 -39.70
CA ASN A 13 -60.35 63.18 -39.49
C ASN A 13 -60.04 62.73 -38.06
N VAL A 14 -60.69 63.32 -37.05
CA VAL A 14 -60.46 62.92 -35.64
C VAL A 14 -61.06 61.54 -35.38
N ILE A 15 -62.23 61.22 -35.94
CA ILE A 15 -62.80 59.88 -35.82
C ILE A 15 -61.88 58.84 -36.49
N ASN A 16 -61.38 59.10 -37.71
CA ASN A 16 -60.48 58.17 -38.38
C ASN A 16 -59.16 57.97 -37.60
N LEU A 17 -58.57 59.06 -37.09
CA LEU A 17 -57.36 58.99 -36.28
C LEU A 17 -57.59 58.26 -34.94
N ALA A 18 -58.72 58.48 -34.28
CA ALA A 18 -59.07 57.79 -33.05
C ALA A 18 -59.23 56.28 -33.26
N VAL A 19 -59.83 55.87 -34.38
CA VAL A 19 -59.92 54.45 -34.77
C VAL A 19 -58.53 53.85 -35.01
N VAL A 20 -57.67 54.54 -35.77
CA VAL A 20 -56.29 54.08 -36.02
C VAL A 20 -55.48 53.99 -34.73
N ILE A 21 -55.57 54.99 -33.85
CA ILE A 21 -54.89 54.98 -32.55
C ILE A 21 -55.40 53.82 -31.68
N GLY A 22 -56.71 53.58 -31.65
CA GLY A 22 -57.29 52.44 -30.92
C GLY A 22 -56.73 51.10 -31.41
N VAL A 23 -56.68 50.89 -32.73
CA VAL A 23 -56.09 49.69 -33.34
C VAL A 23 -54.60 49.57 -32.99
N VAL A 24 -53.81 50.65 -33.12
CA VAL A 24 -52.37 50.62 -32.79
C VAL A 24 -52.13 50.32 -31.32
N ILE A 25 -52.88 50.93 -30.40
CA ILE A 25 -52.74 50.69 -28.96
C ILE A 25 -53.10 49.23 -28.64
N SER A 26 -54.19 48.69 -29.21
CA SER A 26 -54.57 47.30 -28.96
C SER A 26 -53.53 46.32 -29.51
N PHE A 27 -53.15 46.39 -30.79
CA PHE A 27 -52.27 45.38 -31.37
C PHE A 27 -50.79 45.57 -31.01
N VAL A 28 -50.28 46.80 -31.10
CA VAL A 28 -48.86 47.08 -30.84
C VAL A 28 -48.59 47.19 -29.34
N GLY A 29 -49.53 47.76 -28.57
CA GLY A 29 -49.42 47.85 -27.11
C GLY A 29 -49.38 46.47 -26.46
N ASP A 30 -50.25 45.54 -26.87
CA ASP A 30 -50.26 44.17 -26.33
C ASP A 30 -48.97 43.41 -26.67
N ALA A 31 -48.46 43.55 -27.90
CA ALA A 31 -47.20 42.94 -28.31
C ALA A 31 -45.99 43.47 -27.51
N LEU A 32 -45.91 44.79 -27.32
CA LEU A 32 -44.85 45.42 -26.52
C LEU A 32 -44.94 45.03 -25.04
N ARG A 33 -46.16 44.99 -24.48
CA ARG A 33 -46.38 44.57 -23.11
C ARG A 33 -45.95 43.12 -22.88
N SER A 34 -46.33 42.21 -23.78
CA SER A 34 -45.91 40.80 -23.72
C SER A 34 -44.38 40.65 -23.79
N LEU A 35 -43.71 41.40 -24.67
CA LEU A 35 -42.24 41.40 -24.75
C LEU A 35 -41.58 41.89 -23.46
N LEU A 36 -42.11 42.97 -22.85
CA LEU A 36 -41.59 43.50 -21.59
C LEU A 36 -41.82 42.52 -20.43
N GLU A 37 -43.00 41.92 -20.34
CA GLU A 37 -43.32 40.90 -19.32
C GLU A 37 -42.40 39.67 -19.45
N ASN A 38 -42.16 39.20 -20.68
CA ASN A 38 -41.22 38.10 -20.94
C ASN A 38 -39.79 38.48 -20.53
N ARG A 39 -39.32 39.68 -20.93
CA ARG A 39 -38.00 40.17 -20.52
C ARG A 39 -37.86 40.26 -19.01
N GLN A 40 -38.88 40.76 -18.31
CA GLN A 40 -38.90 40.84 -16.86
C GLN A 40 -38.81 39.45 -16.23
N GLN A 41 -39.60 38.49 -16.71
CA GLN A 41 -39.56 37.10 -16.24
C GLN A 41 -38.19 36.46 -16.46
N LEU A 42 -37.58 36.64 -17.64
CA LEU A 42 -36.24 36.13 -17.94
C LEU A 42 -35.17 36.73 -17.01
N ILE A 43 -35.22 38.03 -16.73
CA ILE A 43 -34.29 38.69 -15.82
C ILE A 43 -34.44 38.13 -14.40
N LEU A 44 -35.69 38.00 -13.92
CA LEU A 44 -35.96 37.44 -12.59
C LEU A 44 -35.51 35.98 -12.49
N ALA A 45 -35.75 35.17 -13.52
CA ALA A 45 -35.30 33.78 -13.58
C ALA A 45 -33.77 33.68 -13.54
N ASN A 46 -33.07 34.48 -14.37
CA ASN A 46 -31.61 34.51 -14.39
C ASN A 46 -31.02 34.97 -13.05
N LEU A 47 -31.61 35.98 -12.41
CA LEU A 47 -31.16 36.47 -11.12
C LEU A 47 -31.36 35.41 -10.02
N SER A 48 -32.53 34.77 -9.99
CA SER A 48 -32.81 33.66 -9.06
C SER A 48 -31.87 32.48 -9.27
N GLU A 49 -31.55 32.14 -10.52
CA GLU A 49 -30.62 31.07 -10.82
C GLU A 49 -29.19 31.43 -10.41
N ALA A 50 -28.74 32.66 -10.68
CA ALA A 50 -27.44 33.15 -10.24
C ALA A 50 -27.30 33.10 -8.71
N ASP A 51 -28.32 33.51 -7.98
CA ASP A 51 -28.34 33.46 -6.51
C ASP A 51 -28.27 32.01 -5.99
N LYS A 52 -29.06 31.10 -6.58
CA LYS A 52 -28.98 29.65 -6.26
C LYS A 52 -27.60 29.07 -6.54
N ARG A 53 -26.95 29.45 -7.64
CA ARG A 53 -25.59 28.99 -7.97
C ARG A 53 -24.57 29.55 -6.98
N ALA A 54 -24.68 30.82 -6.60
CA ALA A 54 -23.82 31.44 -5.60
C ALA A 54 -23.95 30.75 -4.24
N HIS A 55 -25.18 30.49 -3.79
CA HIS A 55 -25.43 29.78 -2.53
C HIS A 55 -24.82 28.37 -2.54
N LYS A 56 -25.07 27.58 -3.60
CA LYS A 56 -24.48 26.25 -3.76
C LYS A 56 -22.95 26.27 -3.79
N ALA A 57 -22.35 27.28 -4.42
CA ALA A 57 -20.89 27.43 -4.45
C ALA A 57 -20.35 27.74 -3.05
N GLN A 58 -21.05 28.57 -2.27
CA GLN A 58 -20.70 28.87 -0.89
C GLN A 58 -20.79 27.64 0.02
N GLU A 59 -21.86 26.85 -0.09
CA GLU A 59 -22.00 25.57 0.65
C GLU A 59 -20.86 24.61 0.33
N LYS A 60 -20.57 24.40 -0.96
CA LYS A 60 -19.44 23.56 -1.40
C LYS A 60 -18.10 24.05 -0.89
N LEU A 61 -17.90 25.37 -0.82
CA LEU A 61 -16.68 25.95 -0.29
C LEU A 61 -16.54 25.67 1.22
N VAL A 62 -17.62 25.77 1.98
CA VAL A 62 -17.62 25.44 3.41
C VAL A 62 -17.30 23.96 3.63
N GLU A 63 -17.94 23.08 2.87
CA GLU A 63 -17.68 21.65 2.91
C GLU A 63 -16.22 21.33 2.57
N ALA A 64 -15.71 21.88 1.46
CA ALA A 64 -14.32 21.67 1.03
C ALA A 64 -13.31 22.17 2.08
N LYS A 65 -13.57 23.30 2.74
CA LYS A 65 -12.74 23.79 3.85
C LYS A 65 -12.75 22.84 5.04
N SER A 66 -13.92 22.33 5.42
CA SER A 66 -14.04 21.36 6.51
C SER A 66 -13.27 20.06 6.20
N GLN A 67 -13.43 19.52 4.99
CA GLN A 67 -12.71 18.34 4.53
C GLN A 67 -11.19 18.59 4.49
N PHE A 68 -10.75 19.78 4.07
CA PHE A 68 -9.35 20.15 4.04
C PHE A 68 -8.73 20.17 5.45
N GLU A 69 -9.39 20.79 6.43
CA GLU A 69 -8.90 20.81 7.81
C GLU A 69 -8.83 19.40 8.42
N ALA A 70 -9.84 18.57 8.17
CA ALA A 70 -9.82 17.17 8.59
C ALA A 70 -8.66 16.38 7.95
N ALA A 71 -8.43 16.57 6.64
CA ALA A 71 -7.33 15.93 5.93
C ALA A 71 -5.96 16.40 6.46
N LYS A 72 -5.81 17.69 6.77
CA LYS A 72 -4.60 18.25 7.36
C LYS A 72 -4.30 17.64 8.73
N LEU A 73 -5.29 17.59 9.63
CA LEU A 73 -5.12 16.96 10.95
C LEU A 73 -4.73 15.49 10.83
N LYS A 74 -5.37 14.75 9.93
CA LYS A 74 -5.03 13.35 9.67
C LYS A 74 -3.61 13.20 9.12
N ALA A 75 -3.16 14.10 8.25
CA ALA A 75 -1.80 14.08 7.73
C ALA A 75 -0.76 14.34 8.84
N GLU A 76 -1.04 15.28 9.76
CA GLU A 76 -0.19 15.54 10.92
C GLU A 76 -0.13 14.34 11.88
N GLU A 77 -1.26 13.66 12.10
CA GLU A 77 -1.33 12.42 12.88
C GLU A 77 -0.52 11.29 12.25
N ILE A 78 -0.66 11.08 10.93
CA ILE A 78 0.13 10.09 10.18
C ILE A 78 1.63 10.39 10.30
N ALA A 79 2.03 11.67 10.19
CA ALA A 79 3.43 12.06 10.32
C ALA A 79 3.98 11.74 11.72
N LYS A 80 3.22 12.06 12.78
CA LYS A 80 3.60 11.73 14.17
C LYS A 80 3.70 10.22 14.39
N GLN A 81 2.70 9.47 13.93
CA GLN A 81 2.69 8.01 14.06
C GLN A 81 3.85 7.38 13.27
N GLY A 82 4.18 7.92 12.09
CA GLY A 82 5.32 7.48 11.29
C GLY A 82 6.65 7.59 12.03
N ILE A 83 6.89 8.69 12.75
CA ILE A 83 8.11 8.88 13.55
C ILE A 83 8.19 7.84 14.68
N ILE A 84 7.07 7.57 15.37
CA ILE A 84 7.00 6.58 16.44
C ILE A 84 7.31 5.18 15.88
N THR A 85 6.67 4.80 14.78
CA THR A 85 6.88 3.50 14.13
C THR A 85 8.33 3.35 13.65
N LEU A 86 8.92 4.37 13.01
CA LEU A 86 10.32 4.32 12.57
C LEU A 86 11.29 4.13 13.74
N THR A 87 11.03 4.79 14.86
CA THR A 87 11.87 4.65 16.06
C THR A 87 11.78 3.23 16.62
N LYS A 88 10.55 2.70 16.73
CA LYS A 88 10.31 1.33 17.19
C LYS A 88 10.93 0.28 16.26
N ASP A 89 10.82 0.46 14.95
CA ASP A 89 11.38 -0.46 13.97
C ASP A 89 12.91 -0.46 14.00
N LYS A 90 13.52 0.71 14.19
CA LYS A 90 14.97 0.84 14.39
C LYS A 90 15.43 0.08 15.63
N ASP A 91 14.74 0.25 16.76
CA ASP A 91 15.09 -0.44 18.01
C ASP A 91 14.90 -1.95 17.89
N ASN A 92 13.79 -2.39 17.29
CA ASN A 92 13.53 -3.81 17.03
C ASN A 92 14.58 -4.42 16.09
N SER A 93 14.97 -3.71 15.03
CA SER A 93 16.01 -4.17 14.10
C SER A 93 17.35 -4.35 14.81
N LYS A 94 17.70 -3.43 15.72
CA LYS A 94 18.91 -3.55 16.54
C LYS A 94 18.86 -4.80 17.43
N ILE A 95 17.77 -5.00 18.17
CA ILE A 95 17.58 -6.16 19.04
C ILE A 95 17.66 -7.47 18.24
N GLN A 96 16.96 -7.56 17.12
CA GLN A 96 16.99 -8.74 16.25
C GLN A 96 18.40 -9.02 15.72
N THR A 97 19.14 -7.98 15.35
CA THR A 97 20.53 -8.11 14.88
C THR A 97 21.43 -8.64 16.00
N GLU A 98 21.29 -8.12 17.22
CA GLU A 98 22.04 -8.59 18.39
C GLU A 98 21.72 -10.06 18.70
N GLU A 99 20.45 -10.47 18.67
CA GLU A 99 20.04 -11.86 18.83
C GLU A 99 20.61 -12.78 17.74
N MET A 100 20.61 -12.33 16.49
CA MET A 100 21.19 -13.08 15.37
C MET A 100 22.70 -13.27 15.55
N ILE A 101 23.42 -12.23 16.00
CA ILE A 101 24.85 -12.32 16.30
C ILE A 101 25.11 -13.35 17.39
N GLN A 102 24.34 -13.31 18.49
CA GLN A 102 24.48 -14.29 19.58
C GLN A 102 24.21 -15.72 19.12
N ARG A 103 23.16 -15.94 18.31
CA ARG A 103 22.86 -17.25 17.73
C ARG A 103 24.00 -17.72 16.81
N LEU A 104 24.54 -16.83 15.97
CA LEU A 104 25.64 -17.15 15.08
C LEU A 104 26.90 -17.55 15.86
N ASP A 105 27.21 -16.87 16.96
CA ASP A 105 28.34 -17.21 17.83
C ASP A 105 28.17 -18.58 18.49
N ASN A 106 26.96 -18.92 18.92
CA ASN A 106 26.67 -20.24 19.48
C ASN A 106 26.83 -21.34 18.41
N LEU A 107 26.24 -21.13 17.22
CA LEU A 107 26.38 -22.07 16.10
C LEU A 107 27.84 -22.25 15.68
N LYS A 108 28.64 -21.17 15.70
CA LYS A 108 30.08 -21.24 15.43
C LYS A 108 30.80 -22.15 16.44
N LYS A 109 30.51 -22.00 17.74
CA LYS A 109 31.10 -22.84 18.81
C LYS A 109 30.71 -24.31 18.65
N GLU A 110 29.43 -24.60 18.45
CA GLU A 110 28.92 -25.96 18.24
C GLU A 110 29.53 -26.60 16.99
N THR A 111 29.61 -25.85 15.89
CA THR A 111 30.23 -26.31 14.64
C THR A 111 31.71 -26.61 14.85
N LEU A 112 32.44 -25.76 15.56
CA LEU A 112 33.86 -25.99 15.83
C LEU A 112 34.07 -27.29 16.62
N LEU A 113 33.27 -27.53 17.66
CA LEU A 113 33.33 -28.77 18.45
C LEU A 113 33.03 -30.00 17.59
N SER A 114 31.98 -29.93 16.75
CA SER A 114 31.63 -31.02 15.83
C SER A 114 32.77 -31.31 14.85
N GLN A 115 33.42 -30.28 14.30
CA GLN A 115 34.55 -30.44 13.38
C GLN A 115 35.78 -31.01 14.10
N GLN A 116 36.07 -30.57 15.32
CA GLN A 116 37.16 -31.14 16.12
C GLN A 116 36.95 -32.64 16.37
N GLN A 117 35.75 -33.05 16.75
CA GLN A 117 35.42 -34.46 16.95
C GLN A 117 35.56 -35.28 15.65
N LYS A 118 35.14 -34.74 14.51
CA LYS A 118 35.33 -35.37 13.19
C LYS A 118 36.81 -35.56 12.86
N VAL A 119 37.62 -34.53 13.05
CA VAL A 119 39.08 -34.58 12.81
C VAL A 119 39.73 -35.61 13.74
N LEU A 120 39.39 -35.62 15.03
CA LEU A 120 39.92 -36.60 15.99
C LEU A 120 39.58 -38.03 15.56
N LYS A 121 38.33 -38.29 15.16
CA LYS A 121 37.90 -39.60 14.68
C LYS A 121 38.67 -40.04 13.42
N LEU A 122 38.92 -39.13 12.49
CA LEU A 122 39.71 -39.41 11.29
C LEU A 122 41.17 -39.73 11.63
N LEU A 123 41.78 -38.96 12.53
CA LEU A 123 43.15 -39.19 13.00
C LEU A 123 43.27 -40.54 13.71
N SER A 124 42.38 -40.84 14.66
CA SER A 124 42.36 -42.13 15.35
C SER A 124 42.24 -43.30 14.37
N LYS A 125 41.33 -43.20 13.39
CA LYS A 125 41.19 -44.22 12.35
C LYS A 125 42.49 -44.41 11.56
N LYS A 126 43.14 -43.32 11.15
CA LYS A 126 44.40 -43.36 10.38
C LYS A 126 45.55 -43.96 11.19
N VAL A 127 45.65 -43.61 12.47
CA VAL A 127 46.65 -44.16 13.40
C VAL A 127 46.40 -45.66 13.58
N ILE A 128 45.17 -46.09 13.88
CA ILE A 128 44.82 -47.51 14.03
C ILE A 128 45.17 -48.27 12.75
N GLN A 129 44.82 -47.74 11.58
CA GLN A 129 45.12 -48.39 10.30
C GLN A 129 46.62 -48.52 10.04
N SER A 130 47.43 -47.49 10.34
CA SER A 130 48.89 -47.54 10.21
C SER A 130 49.52 -48.55 11.17
N SER A 131 49.09 -48.55 12.44
CA SER A 131 49.54 -49.52 13.44
C SER A 131 49.19 -50.96 13.04
N LEU A 132 47.98 -51.20 12.55
CA LEU A 132 47.57 -52.52 12.03
C LEU A 132 48.42 -52.94 10.82
N ALA A 133 48.75 -52.03 9.92
CA ALA A 133 49.63 -52.30 8.79
C ALA A 133 51.05 -52.70 9.26
N GLN A 134 51.62 -51.97 10.22
CA GLN A 134 52.93 -52.30 10.81
C GLN A 134 52.92 -53.65 11.56
N VAL A 135 51.86 -53.92 12.33
CA VAL A 135 51.69 -55.22 13.01
C VAL A 135 51.61 -56.34 11.98
N ARG A 136 50.84 -56.15 10.90
CA ARG A 136 50.74 -57.12 9.82
C ARG A 136 52.10 -57.41 9.16
N GLU A 137 52.88 -56.37 8.88
CA GLU A 137 54.22 -56.50 8.31
C GLU A 137 55.17 -57.26 9.26
N LYS A 138 55.22 -56.89 10.54
CA LYS A 138 56.02 -57.60 11.55
C LYS A 138 55.60 -59.05 11.73
N LEU A 139 54.30 -59.34 11.70
CA LEU A 139 53.79 -60.71 11.76
C LEU A 139 54.20 -61.50 10.52
N GLN A 140 54.07 -60.95 9.32
CA GLN A 140 54.53 -61.60 8.08
C GLN A 140 56.02 -61.97 8.15
N ASN A 141 56.86 -61.08 8.68
CA ASN A 141 58.30 -61.33 8.82
C ASN A 141 58.67 -62.34 9.93
N ARG A 142 57.74 -62.65 10.86
CA ARG A 142 57.97 -63.55 12.01
C ARG A 142 57.27 -64.90 11.87
N ILE A 143 56.54 -65.15 10.79
CA ILE A 143 55.89 -66.44 10.54
C ILE A 143 56.97 -67.45 10.17
N ASP A 144 57.46 -68.17 11.19
CA ASP A 144 58.28 -69.37 11.05
C ASP A 144 57.48 -70.62 11.47
N SER A 145 57.99 -71.81 11.17
CA SER A 145 57.30 -73.08 11.48
C SER A 145 57.00 -73.23 12.98
N LYS A 146 57.87 -72.71 13.86
CA LYS A 146 57.67 -72.79 15.33
C LYS A 146 56.53 -71.90 15.78
N PHE A 147 56.45 -70.68 15.26
CA PHE A 147 55.38 -69.74 15.56
C PHE A 147 54.02 -70.26 15.05
N GLN A 148 53.96 -70.83 13.85
CA GLN A 148 52.73 -71.46 13.33
C GLN A 148 52.24 -72.62 14.20
N THR A 149 53.13 -73.53 14.61
CA THR A 149 52.77 -74.63 15.50
C THR A 149 52.29 -74.13 16.86
N SER A 150 52.92 -73.09 17.42
CA SER A 150 52.50 -72.48 18.68
C SER A 150 51.11 -71.83 18.59
N ILE A 151 50.82 -71.09 17.51
CA ILE A 151 49.50 -70.47 17.28
C ILE A 151 48.42 -71.54 17.09
N ASN A 152 48.67 -72.58 16.28
CA ASN A 152 47.72 -73.67 16.09
C ASN A 152 47.41 -74.40 17.40
N ASN A 153 48.44 -74.69 18.20
CA ASN A 153 48.24 -75.31 19.51
C ASN A 153 47.45 -74.40 20.48
N PHE A 154 47.67 -73.08 20.44
CA PHE A 154 46.88 -72.12 21.21
C PHE A 154 45.40 -72.12 20.80
N TYR A 155 45.09 -72.08 19.50
CA TYR A 155 43.71 -72.18 19.01
C TYR A 155 43.06 -73.53 19.31
N ILE A 156 43.80 -74.64 19.21
CA ILE A 156 43.33 -75.98 19.60
C ILE A 156 42.97 -76.00 21.09
N ALA A 157 43.80 -75.39 21.96
CA ALA A 157 43.51 -75.28 23.38
C ALA A 157 42.29 -74.38 23.67
N LEU A 158 42.17 -73.25 22.95
CA LEU A 158 41.02 -72.34 23.05
C LEU A 158 39.72 -73.05 22.66
N LEU A 159 39.70 -73.75 21.53
CA LEU A 159 38.55 -74.51 21.04
C LEU A 159 38.20 -75.67 21.96
N ARG A 160 39.21 -76.37 22.52
CA ARG A 160 39.00 -77.43 23.51
C ARG A 160 38.38 -76.92 24.81
N ASN A 161 38.72 -75.69 25.22
CA ASN A 161 38.14 -75.04 26.40
C ASN A 161 36.80 -74.34 26.11
N TYR A 162 36.46 -74.11 24.84
CA TYR A 162 35.11 -73.77 24.37
C TYR A 162 34.28 -75.05 24.20
N SER A 163 34.04 -75.77 25.29
CA SER A 163 33.00 -76.79 25.36
C SER A 163 31.63 -76.10 25.46
N PHE A 164 30.67 -76.51 24.60
CA PHE A 164 29.24 -76.24 24.78
C PHE A 164 28.76 -76.75 26.14
#